data_AF-A0AAJ2H3Q7-F1
#
_entry.id   AF-A0AAJ2H3Q7-F1
#
_cell.length_a   1.000
_cell.length_b   1.000
_cell.length_c   1.000
_cell.angle_alpha   90.00
_cell.angle_beta   90.00
_cell.angle_gamma   90.00
#
_symmetry.space_group_name_H-M   'P 1'
#
loop_
_entity.id
_entity.type
_entity.pdbx_description
1 polymer ?
#
loop_
_entity_poly.entity_id
_entity_poly.type
_entity_poly.pdbx_seq_one_letter_code
_entity_poly.pdbx_strand_id
1 'polypeptide(L)'
;VNEGFTASVKQSENTNVGKIAIKQVIGGCMCCTSYLPMQIGLSRLLSQARPNRLFIELTGAGHPTQFIQQLSSAHWAEALSLHAVLTVINPHLLHDQRLLDHAIFQAQISHADLLIVSHADD
;
A
#
# COMPACT_ATOMS: atom_id res chain seq x y z
N VAL A 1 0.39 4.95 16.92
CA VAL A 1 -0.06 4.14 15.76
C VAL A 1 -0.76 5.12 14.84
N ASN A 2 -0.14 5.52 13.72
CA ASN A 2 -0.81 6.41 12.76
C ASN A 2 -1.71 5.54 11.88
N GLU A 3 -3.02 5.75 11.94
CA GLU A 3 -4.03 4.99 11.17
C GLU A 3 -4.09 5.38 9.68
N GLY A 4 -3.03 6.00 9.16
CA GLY A 4 -2.97 6.55 7.80
C GLY A 4 -2.58 5.54 6.73
N PHE A 5 -2.52 6.00 5.49
CA PHE A 5 -1.97 5.28 4.35
C PHE A 5 -1.31 6.31 3.42
N THR A 6 -0.12 6.01 2.89
CA THR A 6 0.62 6.93 2.00
C THR A 6 0.56 6.43 0.56
N ALA A 7 -0.03 7.23 -0.34
CA ALA A 7 0.08 7.01 -1.78
C ALA A 7 1.22 7.86 -2.36
N SER A 8 2.14 7.22 -3.08
CA SER A 8 3.20 7.89 -3.83
C SER A 8 3.08 7.58 -5.33
N VAL A 9 3.12 8.61 -6.17
CA VAL A 9 2.95 8.49 -7.62
C VAL A 9 4.25 8.86 -8.33
N LYS A 10 4.70 8.02 -9.27
CA LYS A 10 5.88 8.27 -10.10
C LYS A 10 5.49 8.40 -11.58
N GLN A 11 5.65 9.59 -12.15
CA GLN A 11 5.59 9.81 -13.60
C GLN A 11 6.96 9.51 -14.24
N SER A 12 6.95 8.84 -15.39
CA SER A 12 8.17 8.55 -16.17
C SER A 12 8.12 9.35 -17.47
N GLU A 13 8.91 10.41 -17.55
CA GLU A 13 9.37 11.02 -18.79
C GLU A 13 10.90 11.06 -18.76
N ASN A 14 11.52 10.78 -19.92
CA ASN A 14 12.97 10.68 -20.07
C ASN A 14 13.68 11.94 -19.58
N THR A 15 14.69 11.74 -18.73
CA THR A 15 15.76 12.68 -18.30
C THR A 15 15.37 13.92 -17.48
N ASN A 16 15.85 13.92 -16.21
CA ASN A 16 15.76 14.90 -15.11
C ASN A 16 14.59 14.72 -14.13
N VAL A 17 14.88 14.05 -12.99
CA VAL A 17 14.07 13.81 -11.77
C VAL A 17 12.59 14.19 -11.93
N GLY A 18 11.82 13.23 -12.45
CA GLY A 18 10.40 13.37 -12.73
C GLY A 18 9.59 13.82 -11.51
N LYS A 19 8.60 14.68 -11.74
CA LYS A 19 7.69 15.19 -10.71
C LYS A 19 6.97 14.01 -10.04
N ILE A 20 7.24 13.80 -8.76
CA ILE A 20 6.54 12.84 -7.91
C ILE A 20 5.36 13.58 -7.26
N ALA A 21 4.15 13.06 -7.43
CA ALA A 21 2.99 13.53 -6.69
C ALA A 21 2.82 12.64 -5.45
N ILE A 22 2.80 13.24 -4.27
CA ILE A 22 2.55 12.52 -3.02
C ILE A 22 1.21 12.99 -2.48
N LYS A 23 0.33 12.05 -2.18
CA LYS A 23 -0.94 12.35 -1.53
C LYS A 23 -1.08 11.46 -0.30
N GLN A 24 -0.96 12.09 0.85
CA GLN A 24 -1.41 11.47 2.09
C GLN A 24 -2.94 11.52 2.12
N VAL A 25 -3.54 10.37 2.39
CA VAL A 25 -4.96 10.25 2.68
C VAL A 25 -5.07 10.05 4.19
N ILE A 26 -5.91 10.86 4.84
CA ILE A 26 -6.21 10.67 6.26
C ILE A 26 -6.87 9.31 6.41
N GLY A 27 -6.21 8.40 7.13
CA GLY A 27 -6.80 7.13 7.50
C GLY A 27 -7.24 7.17 8.95
N GLY A 28 -8.44 6.67 9.20
CA GLY A 28 -8.77 5.97 10.44
C GLY A 28 -8.76 4.45 10.19
N CYS A 29 -9.13 3.64 11.18
CA CYS A 29 -9.30 2.19 11.04
C CYS A 29 -10.01 1.80 9.73
N MET A 30 -9.35 0.98 8.90
CA MET A 30 -9.92 0.46 7.64
C MET A 30 -11.17 -0.42 7.84
N CYS A 31 -11.60 -0.65 9.08
CA CYS A 31 -12.75 -1.49 9.38
C CYS A 31 -14.13 -0.80 9.22
N CYS A 32 -14.23 0.53 9.14
CA CYS A 32 -15.57 1.16 8.97
C CYS A 32 -15.63 2.63 8.48
N THR A 33 -14.66 3.51 8.73
CA THR A 33 -14.80 4.97 8.47
C THR A 33 -13.88 5.53 7.38
N SER A 34 -12.94 4.74 6.87
CA SER A 34 -11.84 5.26 6.04
C SER A 34 -11.90 4.92 4.55
N TYR A 35 -12.83 4.06 4.15
CA TYR A 35 -12.94 3.63 2.75
C TYR A 35 -13.36 4.77 1.82
N LEU A 36 -14.41 5.52 2.18
CA LEU A 36 -14.88 6.65 1.37
C LEU A 36 -13.85 7.78 1.29
N PRO A 37 -13.21 8.23 2.39
CA PRO A 37 -12.09 9.18 2.32
C PRO A 37 -10.96 8.71 1.40
N MET A 38 -10.62 7.41 1.44
CA MET A 38 -9.65 6.81 0.54
C MET A 38 -10.08 6.87 -0.92
N GLN A 39 -11.31 6.46 -1.25
CA GLN A 39 -11.82 6.52 -2.61
C GLN A 39 -11.78 7.95 -3.17
N ILE A 40 -12.20 8.94 -2.38
CA ILE A 40 -12.17 10.36 -2.78
C ILE A 40 -10.73 10.83 -2.98
N GLY A 41 -9.83 10.51 -2.05
CA GLY A 41 -8.41 10.88 -2.13
C GLY A 41 -7.73 10.28 -3.37
N LEU A 42 -7.97 8.99 -3.62
CA LEU A 42 -7.42 8.25 -4.74
C LEU A 42 -8.00 8.74 -6.07
N SER A 43 -9.31 8.94 -6.18
CA SER A 43 -9.96 9.48 -7.39
C SER A 43 -9.43 10.88 -7.74
N ARG A 44 -9.25 11.76 -6.74
CA ARG A 44 -8.62 13.08 -6.94
C ARG A 44 -7.17 12.96 -7.41
N LEU A 45 -6.39 12.06 -6.82
CA LEU A 45 -5.01 11.83 -7.24
C LEU A 45 -4.93 11.34 -8.69
N LEU A 46 -5.75 10.36 -9.07
CA LEU A 46 -5.78 9.80 -10.42
C LEU A 46 -6.22 10.84 -11.47
N SER A 47 -7.23 11.64 -11.16
CA SER A 47 -7.72 12.69 -12.06
C SER A 47 -6.75 13.86 -12.23
N GLN A 48 -6.09 14.30 -11.16
CA GLN A 48 -5.18 15.45 -11.19
C GLN A 48 -3.79 15.09 -11.69
N ALA A 49 -3.20 14.00 -11.18
CA ALA A 49 -1.84 13.62 -11.51
C ALA A 49 -1.74 12.71 -12.74
N ARG A 50 -2.85 12.05 -13.15
CA ARG A 50 -2.91 11.10 -14.29
C ARG A 50 -1.67 10.19 -14.38
N PRO A 51 -1.40 9.39 -13.35
CA PRO A 51 -0.15 8.64 -13.27
C PRO A 51 -0.14 7.39 -14.14
N ASN A 52 1.05 7.04 -14.62
CA ASN A 52 1.28 5.74 -15.28
C ASN A 52 1.51 4.61 -14.26
N ARG A 53 1.95 4.95 -13.04
CA ARG A 53 2.24 4.01 -11.94
C ARG A 53 1.86 4.64 -10.60
N LEU A 54 1.21 3.83 -9.76
CA LEU A 54 0.76 4.19 -8.43
C LEU A 54 1.43 3.25 -7.43
N PHE A 55 2.20 3.80 -6.50
CA PHE A 55 2.74 3.07 -5.37
C PHE A 55 1.93 3.38 -4.12
N ILE A 56 1.72 2.33 -3.35
CA ILE A 56 0.76 2.32 -2.27
C ILE A 56 1.45 1.72 -1.04
N GLU A 57 1.64 2.52 0.01
CA GLU A 57 2.28 2.09 1.26
C GLU A 57 1.24 1.84 2.36
N LEU A 58 0.94 0.56 2.59
CA LEU A 58 0.08 0.12 3.67
C LEU A 58 0.77 0.35 5.01
N THR A 59 0.12 1.05 5.94
CA THR A 59 0.62 1.10 7.32
C THR A 59 0.54 -0.28 7.95
N GLY A 60 1.50 -0.58 8.84
CA GLY A 60 1.68 -1.91 9.44
C GLY A 60 0.50 -2.49 10.24
N ALA A 61 -0.60 -1.74 10.40
CA ALA A 61 -1.83 -2.18 11.06
C ALA A 61 -3.02 -2.40 10.10
N GLY A 62 -2.87 -2.14 8.80
CA GLY A 62 -3.92 -2.37 7.82
C GLY A 62 -4.07 -3.85 7.45
N HIS A 63 -5.31 -4.34 7.29
CA HIS A 63 -5.56 -5.70 6.82
C HIS A 63 -5.37 -5.76 5.28
N PRO A 64 -4.30 -6.38 4.75
CA PRO A 64 -3.97 -6.30 3.32
C PRO A 64 -5.06 -6.91 2.45
N THR A 65 -5.71 -7.99 2.92
CA THR A 65 -6.81 -8.65 2.20
C THR A 65 -7.95 -7.69 1.83
N GLN A 66 -8.45 -6.92 2.79
CA GLN A 66 -9.58 -6.01 2.56
C GLN A 66 -9.19 -4.90 1.58
N PHE A 67 -7.97 -4.38 1.73
CA PHE A 67 -7.46 -3.32 0.88
C PHE A 67 -7.22 -3.78 -0.57
N ILE A 68 -6.66 -4.98 -0.76
CA ILE A 68 -6.48 -5.59 -2.08
C ILE A 68 -7.84 -5.83 -2.75
N GLN A 69 -8.82 -6.35 -2.01
CA GLN A 69 -10.18 -6.54 -2.51
C GLN A 69 -10.83 -5.22 -2.95
N GLN A 70 -10.64 -4.16 -2.16
CA GLN A 70 -11.14 -2.83 -2.46
C GLN A 70 -10.53 -2.26 -3.74
N LEU A 71 -9.21 -2.32 -3.90
CA LEU A 71 -8.51 -1.86 -5.10
C LEU A 71 -8.82 -2.70 -6.35
N SER A 72 -9.19 -3.97 -6.15
CA SER A 72 -9.57 -4.90 -7.23
C SER A 72 -11.07 -4.86 -7.56
N SER A 73 -11.84 -3.96 -6.94
CA SER A 73 -13.28 -3.87 -7.16
C SER A 73 -13.61 -3.32 -8.56
N ALA A 74 -14.77 -3.71 -9.10
CA ALA A 74 -15.17 -3.41 -10.47
C ALA A 74 -15.16 -1.91 -10.82
N HIS A 75 -15.44 -1.02 -9.85
CA HIS A 75 -15.41 0.43 -10.07
C HIS A 75 -14.00 0.96 -10.42
N TRP A 76 -12.95 0.26 -10.00
CA TRP A 76 -11.56 0.64 -10.30
C TRP A 76 -11.02 0.01 -11.58
N ALA A 77 -11.70 -0.96 -12.18
CA ALA A 77 -11.15 -1.79 -13.26
C ALA A 77 -10.68 -0.98 -14.50
N GLU A 78 -11.31 0.16 -14.78
CA GLU A 78 -10.90 1.03 -15.89
C GLU A 78 -9.73 1.96 -15.55
N ALA A 79 -9.50 2.23 -14.25
CA ALA A 79 -8.54 3.22 -13.78
C ALA A 79 -7.28 2.59 -13.16
N LEU A 80 -7.38 1.37 -12.62
CA LEU A 80 -6.32 0.70 -11.88
C LEU A 80 -6.20 -0.76 -12.32
N SER A 81 -4.96 -1.22 -12.39
CA SER A 81 -4.61 -2.63 -12.44
C SER A 81 -3.62 -2.88 -11.31
N LEU A 82 -3.90 -3.85 -10.43
CA LEU A 82 -2.98 -4.23 -9.36
C LEU A 82 -1.94 -5.18 -9.95
N HIS A 83 -0.67 -4.75 -9.93
CA HIS A 83 0.42 -5.52 -10.55
C HIS A 83 1.18 -6.41 -9.57
N ALA A 84 1.42 -5.93 -8.35
CA ALA A 84 2.16 -6.67 -7.34
C ALA A 84 1.89 -6.11 -5.94
N VAL A 85 1.96 -6.98 -4.95
CA VAL A 85 2.01 -6.70 -3.52
C VAL A 85 3.42 -7.02 -3.03
N LEU A 86 4.11 -6.00 -2.53
CA LEU A 86 5.47 -6.13 -2.01
C LEU A 86 5.43 -6.05 -0.49
N THR A 87 6.00 -7.05 0.18
CA THR A 87 6.12 -7.07 1.64
C THR A 87 7.59 -6.96 2.02
N VAL A 88 7.94 -5.96 2.82
CA VAL A 88 9.30 -5.78 3.35
C VAL A 88 9.34 -6.24 4.79
N ILE A 89 10.27 -7.12 5.12
CA ILE A 89 10.47 -7.62 6.49
C ILE A 89 11.89 -7.32 6.97
N ASN A 90 12.03 -7.13 8.29
CA ASN A 90 13.30 -7.16 8.99
C ASN A 90 13.49 -8.59 9.56
N PRO A 91 14.57 -9.30 9.21
CA PRO A 91 14.77 -10.70 9.59
C PRO A 91 14.94 -10.88 11.10
N HIS A 92 15.39 -9.86 11.84
CA HIS A 92 15.52 -9.92 13.29
C HIS A 92 14.19 -10.18 13.98
N LEU A 93 13.09 -9.72 13.38
CA LEU A 93 11.74 -9.90 13.89
C LEU A 93 11.21 -11.33 13.73
N LEU A 94 11.85 -12.18 12.91
CA LEU A 94 11.44 -13.56 12.67
C LEU A 94 11.68 -14.49 13.87
N HIS A 95 12.41 -14.02 14.88
CA HIS A 95 12.62 -14.77 16.11
C HIS A 95 11.50 -14.55 17.15
N ASP A 96 10.63 -13.54 16.95
CA ASP A 96 9.49 -13.26 17.84
C ASP A 96 8.26 -14.09 17.43
N GLN A 97 8.00 -15.19 18.15
CA GLN A 97 6.83 -16.05 17.90
C GLN A 97 5.50 -15.30 17.99
N ARG A 98 5.39 -14.30 18.87
CA ARG A 98 4.16 -13.49 18.98
C ARG A 98 3.90 -12.69 17.69
N LEU A 99 4.95 -12.28 16.99
CA LEU A 99 4.82 -11.62 15.69
C LEU A 99 4.46 -12.62 14.60
N LEU A 100 5.11 -13.78 14.59
CA LEU A 100 4.81 -14.85 13.63
C LEU A 100 3.35 -15.30 13.76
N ASP A 101 2.81 -15.41 14.97
CA ASP A 101 1.42 -15.79 15.20
C ASP A 101 0.42 -14.64 14.95
N HIS A 102 0.91 -13.42 14.71
CA HIS A 102 0.04 -12.25 14.54
C HIS A 102 -0.67 -12.28 13.18
N ALA A 103 -2.01 -12.24 13.20
CA ALA A 103 -2.83 -12.37 12.01
C ALA A 103 -2.49 -11.39 10.88
N ILE A 104 -2.18 -10.12 11.22
CA ILE A 104 -1.79 -9.12 10.21
C ILE A 104 -0.45 -9.47 9.57
N PHE A 105 0.50 -9.98 10.35
CA PHE A 105 1.82 -10.36 9.84
C PHE A 105 1.70 -11.55 8.87
N GLN A 106 0.94 -12.57 9.26
CA GLN A 106 0.63 -13.71 8.39
C GLN A 106 -0.11 -13.30 7.12
N ALA A 107 -1.06 -12.36 7.21
CA ALA A 107 -1.77 -11.85 6.04
C ALA A 107 -0.85 -11.04 5.10
N GLN A 108 0.09 -10.26 5.64
CA GLN A 108 1.07 -9.52 4.83
C GLN A 108 2.02 -10.44 4.08
N ILE A 109 2.46 -11.54 4.71
CA ILE A 109 3.29 -12.55 4.03
C ILE A 109 2.47 -13.31 2.99
N SER A 110 1.26 -13.75 3.36
CA SER A 110 0.43 -14.59 2.49
C SER A 110 -0.05 -13.89 1.22
N HIS A 111 -0.16 -12.56 1.25
CA HIS A 111 -0.54 -11.76 0.08
C HIS A 111 0.66 -11.21 -0.71
N ALA A 112 1.90 -11.47 -0.28
CA ALA A 112 3.07 -10.93 -0.97
C ALA A 112 3.34 -11.69 -2.28
N ASP A 113 3.43 -10.96 -3.39
CA ASP A 113 4.00 -11.49 -4.64
C ASP A 113 5.53 -11.52 -4.57
N LEU A 114 6.12 -10.59 -3.79
CA LEU A 114 7.54 -10.53 -3.51
C LEU A 114 7.77 -10.16 -2.04
N LEU A 115 8.55 -11.00 -1.36
CA LEU A 115 9.05 -10.74 -0.02
C LEU A 115 10.47 -10.17 -0.11
N ILE A 116 10.68 -9.00 0.49
CA ILE A 116 11.97 -8.32 0.53
C ILE A 116 12.49 -8.38 1.96
N VAL A 117 13.67 -8.96 2.14
CA VAL A 117 14.37 -8.94 3.42
C VAL A 117 15.29 -7.72 3.43
N SER A 118 15.02 -6.79 4.35
CA SER A 118 15.84 -5.59 4.56
C SER A 118 16.64 -5.73 5.86
N HIS A 119 17.75 -5.03 6.00
CA HIS A 119 18.56 -5.04 7.23
C HIS A 119 19.04 -6.45 7.60
N ALA A 120 19.46 -7.24 6.60
CA ALA A 120 19.93 -8.61 6.81
C ALA A 120 21.40 -8.67 7.27
N ASP A 121 22.11 -7.57 7.09
CA ASP A 121 23.50 -7.33 7.44
C ASP A 121 23.68 -6.60 8.79
N ASP A 122 22.60 -6.08 9.36
CA ASP A 122 22.52 -5.60 10.75
C ASP A 122 22.62 -6.78 11.73
#